data_AF-A0A960QWZ1-F1
#
_entry.id   AF-A0A960QWZ1-F1
#
_cell.length_a   1.000
_cell.length_b   1.000
_cell.length_c   1.000
_cell.angle_alpha   90.00
_cell.angle_beta   90.00
_cell.angle_gamma   90.00
#
_symmetry.space_group_name_H-M   'P 1'
#
loop_
_entity.id
_entity.type
_entity.pdbx_description
1 polymer ?
#
loop_
_entity_poly.entity_id
_entity_poly.type
_entity_poly.pdbx_seq_one_letter_code
_entity_poly.pdbx_strand_id
1 'polypeptide(L)'
;MTAFYILLGYLLLLVGLGVVSSRFFKGTSADFFVINRSVGSLLLLLSVFGTTMTGFALVGSTAKAYTNGIGVYGMMASWSGLVHSAVFFAVGIRLWAVGKRHGYLTQCEYFRDRFESPSLGYLLFPILVLLVIPYLLVGVIAAGKFIQPTTAGLFPNAFPMPPLPNGNP
;
A
#
# COMPACT_ATOMS: atom_id res chain seq x y z
N MET A 1 5.64 22.98 -15.33
CA MET A 1 6.03 23.59 -14.04
C MET A 1 4.98 23.39 -12.94
N THR A 2 3.70 23.68 -13.17
CA THR A 2 2.64 23.54 -12.15
C THR A 2 2.55 22.14 -11.53
N ALA A 3 2.54 21.08 -12.35
CA ALA A 3 2.44 19.70 -11.86
C ALA A 3 3.63 19.28 -10.96
N PHE A 4 4.83 19.80 -11.25
CA PHE A 4 6.02 19.56 -10.43
C PHE A 4 5.88 20.17 -9.04
N TYR A 5 5.42 21.42 -8.95
CA TYR A 5 5.20 22.06 -7.65
C TYR A 5 4.09 21.38 -6.84
N ILE A 6 3.03 20.88 -7.49
CA ILE A 6 1.98 20.09 -6.84
C ILE A 6 2.58 18.80 -6.25
N LEU A 7 3.38 18.07 -7.04
CA LEU A 7 4.07 16.85 -6.59
C LEU A 7 5.01 17.13 -5.41
N LEU A 8 5.84 18.17 -5.52
CA LEU A 8 6.77 18.55 -4.47
C LEU A 8 6.03 18.93 -3.18
N GLY A 9 4.99 19.76 -3.29
CA GLY A 9 4.15 20.16 -2.16
C GLY A 9 3.47 18.95 -1.49
N TYR A 10 2.95 18.01 -2.29
CA TYR A 10 2.36 16.77 -1.77
C TYR A 10 3.37 15.91 -0.99
N LEU A 11 4.57 15.70 -1.54
CA LEU A 11 5.62 14.92 -0.86
C LEU A 11 6.09 15.59 0.43
N LEU A 12 6.28 16.92 0.41
CA LEU A 12 6.64 17.68 1.61
C LEU A 12 5.55 17.60 2.68
N LEU A 13 4.27 17.66 2.28
CA LEU A 13 3.15 17.49 3.20
C LEU A 13 3.16 16.10 3.83
N LEU A 14 3.39 15.03 3.07
CA LEU A 14 3.48 13.66 3.59
C LEU A 14 4.64 13.50 4.58
N VAL A 15 5.81 14.02 4.26
CA VAL A 15 6.98 14.00 5.16
C VAL A 15 6.67 14.80 6.43
N GLY A 16 6.09 16.00 6.29
CA GLY A 16 5.67 16.82 7.41
C GLY A 16 4.67 16.12 8.33
N LEU A 17 3.66 15.44 7.75
CA LEU A 17 2.69 14.65 8.50
C LEU A 17 3.37 13.50 9.26
N GLY A 18 4.35 12.82 8.65
CA GLY A 18 5.13 11.77 9.30
C GLY A 18 5.94 12.30 10.50
N VAL A 19 6.62 13.44 10.33
CA VAL A 19 7.39 14.09 11.41
C VAL A 19 6.49 14.61 12.53
N VAL A 20 5.32 15.14 12.21
CA VAL A 20 4.34 15.56 13.22
C VAL A 20 3.79 14.33 13.95
N SER A 21 3.42 13.29 13.21
CA SER A 21 2.90 12.03 13.76
C SER A 21 3.91 11.35 14.69
N SER A 22 5.20 11.38 14.37
CA SER A 22 6.24 10.78 15.22
C SER A 22 6.35 11.45 16.60
N ARG A 23 5.90 12.69 16.76
CA ARG A 23 5.85 13.37 18.08
C ARG A 23 4.77 12.81 19.01
N PHE A 24 3.77 12.13 18.46
CA PHE A 24 2.69 11.50 19.24
C PHE A 24 2.98 10.03 19.60
N PHE A 25 4.11 9.50 19.14
CA PHE A 25 4.50 8.13 19.40
C PHE A 25 4.88 7.91 20.87
N LYS A 26 4.31 6.86 21.49
CA LYS A 26 4.48 6.56 22.92
C LYS A 26 5.61 5.57 23.23
N GLY A 27 6.42 5.19 22.25
CA GLY A 27 7.62 4.37 22.47
C GLY A 27 7.38 2.85 22.51
N THR A 28 6.16 2.35 22.29
CA THR A 28 5.88 0.90 22.35
C THR A 28 5.57 0.32 20.97
N SER A 29 5.88 -0.96 20.76
CA SER A 29 5.57 -1.67 19.52
C SER A 29 4.05 -1.75 19.26
N ALA A 30 3.24 -1.91 20.31
CA ALA A 30 1.79 -1.88 20.20
C ALA A 30 1.24 -0.51 19.78
N ASP A 31 1.89 0.59 20.20
CA ASP A 31 1.54 1.92 19.73
C ASP A 31 1.95 2.12 18.26
N PHE A 32 3.13 1.63 17.88
CA PHE A 32 3.64 1.74 16.52
C PHE A 32 2.82 0.94 15.49
N PHE A 33 2.52 -0.33 15.78
CA PHE A 33 1.88 -1.23 14.81
C PHE A 33 0.36 -1.21 14.85
N VAL A 34 -0.25 -0.98 16.02
CA VAL A 34 -1.72 -1.08 16.18
C VAL A 34 -2.34 0.12 16.90
N ILE A 35 -1.59 1.19 17.18
CA ILE A 35 -2.06 2.43 17.83
C ILE A 35 -2.80 2.09 19.13
N ASN A 36 -2.26 1.15 19.91
CA ASN A 36 -2.88 0.62 21.13
C ASN A 36 -4.35 0.17 20.96
N ARG A 37 -4.76 -0.19 19.73
CA ARG A 37 -6.12 -0.59 19.35
C ARG A 37 -7.18 0.47 19.68
N SER A 38 -6.78 1.74 19.67
CA SER A 38 -7.62 2.90 20.02
C SER A 38 -8.30 3.57 18.82
N VAL A 39 -7.98 3.12 17.60
CA VAL A 39 -8.53 3.69 16.36
C VAL A 39 -10.02 3.40 16.25
N GLY A 40 -10.83 4.44 16.07
CA GLY A 40 -12.28 4.30 15.84
C GLY A 40 -12.61 3.61 14.51
N SER A 41 -13.81 3.04 14.41
CA SER A 41 -14.23 2.24 13.26
C SER A 41 -14.15 2.98 11.91
N LEU A 42 -14.46 4.27 11.89
CA LEU A 42 -14.39 5.08 10.67
C LEU A 42 -12.94 5.26 10.19
N LEU A 43 -12.02 5.60 11.09
CA LEU A 43 -10.60 5.75 10.76
C LEU A 43 -9.99 4.41 10.34
N LEU A 44 -10.39 3.31 10.99
CA LEU A 44 -9.99 1.96 10.59
C LEU A 44 -10.47 1.65 9.17
N LEU A 45 -11.74 1.94 8.85
CA LEU A 45 -12.30 1.74 7.51
C LEU A 45 -11.52 2.54 6.46
N LEU A 46 -11.28 3.82 6.71
CA LEU A 46 -10.51 4.68 5.79
C LEU A 46 -9.07 4.20 5.62
N SER A 47 -8.44 3.74 6.69
CA SER A 47 -7.08 3.19 6.65
C SER A 47 -7.01 1.89 5.83
N VAL A 48 -7.94 0.97 6.06
CA VAL A 48 -8.04 -0.29 5.29
C VAL A 48 -8.34 0.03 3.82
N PHE A 49 -9.29 0.92 3.55
CA PHE A 49 -9.61 1.36 2.20
C PHE A 49 -8.38 1.97 1.49
N GLY A 50 -7.70 2.92 2.13
CA GLY A 50 -6.48 3.54 1.60
C GLY A 50 -5.37 2.52 1.32
N THR A 51 -5.23 1.51 2.18
CA THR A 51 -4.25 0.42 1.99
C THR A 51 -4.54 -0.42 0.75
N THR A 52 -5.82 -0.60 0.39
CA THR A 52 -6.20 -1.35 -0.82
C THR A 52 -6.00 -0.56 -2.11
N MET A 53 -5.99 0.78 -2.05
CA MET A 53 -5.82 1.67 -3.19
C MET A 53 -4.34 1.85 -3.54
N THR A 54 -3.79 0.87 -4.23
CA THR A 54 -2.34 0.80 -4.53
C THR A 54 -2.02 1.10 -5.98
N GLY A 55 -0.73 1.29 -6.29
CA GLY A 55 -0.26 1.44 -7.67
C GLY A 55 -0.69 0.27 -8.57
N PHE A 56 -0.75 -0.96 -8.03
CA PHE A 56 -1.34 -2.10 -8.74
C PHE A 56 -2.82 -1.90 -9.05
N ALA A 57 -3.61 -1.49 -8.05
CA ALA A 57 -5.04 -1.32 -8.21
C ALA A 57 -5.41 -0.15 -9.14
N LEU A 58 -4.67 0.96 -9.10
CA LEU A 58 -4.95 2.14 -9.92
C LEU A 58 -4.28 2.05 -11.30
N VAL A 59 -2.96 1.93 -11.35
CA VAL A 59 -2.21 1.93 -12.62
C VAL A 59 -2.38 0.61 -13.37
N GLY A 60 -2.29 -0.52 -12.65
CA GLY A 60 -2.42 -1.85 -13.25
C GLY A 60 -3.80 -2.11 -13.85
N SER A 61 -4.86 -1.67 -13.16
CA SER A 61 -6.23 -1.83 -13.66
C SER A 61 -6.50 -1.00 -14.90
N THR A 62 -6.07 0.27 -14.91
CA THR A 62 -6.21 1.13 -16.09
C THR A 62 -5.42 0.61 -17.27
N ALA A 63 -4.18 0.15 -17.06
CA ALA A 63 -3.39 -0.47 -18.13
C ALA A 63 -4.05 -1.75 -18.68
N LYS A 64 -4.62 -2.58 -17.82
CA LYS A 64 -5.33 -3.80 -18.24
C LYS A 64 -6.65 -3.48 -18.93
N ALA A 65 -7.37 -2.44 -18.48
CA ALA A 65 -8.60 -1.96 -19.10
C ALA A 65 -8.34 -1.36 -20.49
N TYR A 66 -7.20 -0.71 -20.70
CA TYR A 66 -6.81 -0.20 -22.02
C TYR A 66 -6.70 -1.32 -23.07
N THR A 67 -6.25 -2.51 -22.65
CA THR A 67 -6.06 -3.67 -23.55
C THR A 67 -7.26 -4.62 -23.60
N ASN A 68 -8.00 -4.77 -22.50
CA ASN A 68 -9.09 -5.77 -22.36
C ASN A 68 -10.49 -5.14 -22.22
N GLY A 69 -10.59 -3.81 -22.28
CA GLY A 69 -11.84 -3.07 -22.15
C GLY A 69 -12.34 -2.87 -20.72
N ILE A 70 -13.53 -2.26 -20.62
CA ILE A 70 -14.13 -1.81 -19.35
C ILE A 70 -14.48 -2.94 -18.38
N GLY A 71 -14.64 -4.18 -18.87
CA GLY A 71 -14.95 -5.36 -18.05
C GLY A 71 -13.92 -5.62 -16.93
N VAL A 72 -12.69 -5.11 -17.08
CA VAL A 72 -11.65 -5.16 -16.04
C VAL A 72 -12.10 -4.47 -14.74
N TYR A 73 -12.76 -3.31 -14.84
CA TYR A 73 -13.27 -2.62 -13.67
C TYR A 73 -14.43 -3.37 -13.02
N GLY A 74 -15.26 -4.06 -13.81
CA GLY A 74 -16.29 -4.97 -13.31
C GLY A 74 -15.68 -6.10 -12.47
N MET A 75 -14.65 -6.78 -13.00
CA MET A 75 -13.93 -7.83 -12.27
C MET A 75 -13.31 -7.30 -10.97
N MET A 76 -12.69 -6.11 -11.00
CA MET A 76 -12.12 -5.51 -9.79
C MET A 76 -13.18 -5.09 -8.78
N ALA A 77 -14.31 -4.53 -9.23
CA ALA A 77 -15.42 -4.19 -8.34
C ALA A 77 -16.01 -5.45 -7.68
N SER A 78 -16.16 -6.55 -8.43
CA SER A 78 -16.62 -7.82 -7.86
C SER A 78 -15.64 -8.38 -6.83
N TRP A 79 -14.35 -8.41 -7.14
CA TRP A 79 -13.33 -8.90 -6.20
C TRP A 79 -13.21 -8.02 -4.95
N SER A 80 -13.04 -6.72 -5.15
CA SER A 80 -12.78 -5.79 -4.06
C SER A 80 -14.03 -5.48 -3.24
N GLY A 81 -15.21 -5.47 -3.85
CA GLY A 81 -16.48 -5.21 -3.17
C GLY A 81 -17.03 -6.42 -2.43
N LEU A 82 -16.95 -7.62 -3.03
CA LEU A 82 -17.57 -8.83 -2.45
C LEU A 82 -16.55 -9.65 -1.65
N VAL A 83 -15.43 -10.04 -2.27
CA VAL A 83 -14.48 -10.98 -1.64
C VAL A 83 -13.74 -10.32 -0.49
N HIS A 84 -13.25 -9.09 -0.69
CA HIS A 84 -12.56 -8.37 0.38
C HIS A 84 -13.47 -8.16 1.60
N SER A 85 -14.70 -7.69 1.36
CA SER A 85 -15.70 -7.50 2.41
C SER A 85 -16.03 -8.82 3.12
N ALA A 86 -16.28 -9.89 2.36
CA ALA A 86 -16.60 -11.21 2.92
C ALA A 86 -15.46 -11.73 3.82
N VAL A 87 -14.21 -11.64 3.36
CA VAL A 87 -13.04 -12.05 4.14
C VAL A 87 -12.88 -11.16 5.38
N PHE A 88 -13.07 -9.85 5.25
CA PHE A 88 -12.97 -8.93 6.39
C PHE A 88 -13.99 -9.26 7.48
N PHE A 89 -15.25 -9.49 7.13
CA PHE A 89 -16.30 -9.82 8.10
C PHE A 89 -16.17 -11.25 8.65
N ALA A 90 -15.88 -12.24 7.80
CA ALA A 90 -15.83 -13.65 8.21
C ALA A 90 -14.55 -14.01 8.99
N VAL A 91 -13.42 -13.40 8.61
CA VAL A 91 -12.09 -13.76 9.09
C VAL A 91 -11.47 -12.58 9.85
N GLY A 92 -11.48 -11.38 9.27
CA GLY A 92 -10.85 -10.18 9.85
C GLY A 92 -11.34 -9.83 11.25
N ILE A 93 -12.66 -9.77 11.47
CA ILE A 93 -13.24 -9.46 12.80
C ILE A 93 -12.81 -10.48 13.86
N ARG A 94 -12.80 -11.78 13.51
CA ARG A 94 -12.37 -12.85 14.41
C ARG A 94 -10.89 -12.75 14.73
N LEU A 95 -10.04 -12.54 13.74
CA LEU A 95 -8.61 -12.32 13.95
C LEU A 95 -8.33 -11.08 14.79
N TRP A 96 -9.08 -9.99 14.59
CA TRP A 96 -8.96 -8.79 15.42
C TRP A 96 -9.26 -9.08 16.90
N ALA A 97 -10.36 -9.81 17.16
CA ALA A 97 -10.74 -10.20 18.52
C ALA A 97 -9.68 -11.11 19.17
N VAL A 98 -9.16 -12.09 18.43
CA VAL A 98 -8.11 -13.02 18.92
C VAL A 98 -6.81 -12.27 19.18
N GLY A 99 -6.39 -11.40 18.26
CA GLY A 99 -5.24 -10.53 18.44
C GLY A 99 -5.40 -9.65 19.67
N LYS A 100 -6.61 -9.15 19.95
CA LYS A 100 -6.87 -8.29 21.13
C LYS A 100 -6.75 -9.06 22.43
N ARG A 101 -7.17 -10.32 22.45
CA ARG A 101 -7.07 -11.20 23.62
C ARG A 101 -5.63 -11.65 23.92
N HIS A 102 -4.85 -11.99 22.89
CA HIS A 102 -3.52 -12.60 23.06
C HIS A 102 -2.35 -11.64 22.80
N GLY A 103 -2.61 -10.40 22.38
CA GLY A 103 -1.58 -9.40 22.17
C GLY A 103 -0.76 -9.57 20.90
N TYR A 104 -1.18 -10.41 19.94
CA TYR A 104 -0.45 -10.59 18.67
C TYR A 104 -0.33 -9.27 17.89
N LEU A 105 0.88 -9.01 17.38
CA LEU A 105 1.21 -7.86 16.52
C LEU A 105 1.45 -8.30 15.08
N THR A 106 1.95 -9.52 14.88
CA THR A 106 2.25 -10.07 13.55
C THR A 106 1.41 -11.31 13.23
N GLN A 107 1.24 -11.59 11.94
CA GLN A 107 0.60 -12.83 11.50
C GLN A 107 1.44 -14.06 11.89
N CYS A 108 2.77 -13.95 11.86
CA CYS A 108 3.68 -15.02 12.27
C CYS A 108 3.46 -15.45 13.72
N GLU A 109 3.26 -14.50 14.65
CA GLU A 109 2.97 -14.79 16.05
C GLU A 109 1.66 -15.55 16.21
N TYR A 110 0.60 -15.10 15.51
CA TYR A 110 -0.69 -15.78 15.51
C TYR A 110 -0.57 -17.23 15.04
N PHE A 111 0.07 -17.47 13.90
CA PHE A 111 0.21 -18.82 13.35
C PHE A 111 1.13 -19.71 14.19
N ARG A 112 2.21 -19.15 14.74
CA ARG A 112 3.10 -19.88 15.65
C ARG A 112 2.35 -20.39 16.87
N ASP A 113 1.56 -19.53 17.51
CA ASP A 113 0.84 -19.86 18.74
C ASP A 113 -0.38 -20.77 18.45
N ARG A 114 -1.08 -20.52 17.35
CA ARG A 114 -2.27 -21.30 16.94
C ARG A 114 -1.95 -22.77 16.63
N PHE A 115 -0.74 -23.04 16.14
CA PHE A 115 -0.25 -24.38 15.76
C PHE A 115 0.84 -24.91 16.70
N GLU A 116 1.13 -24.19 17.80
CA GLU A 116 2.18 -24.54 18.78
C GLU A 116 3.54 -24.87 18.13
N SER A 117 3.86 -24.21 17.00
CA SER A 117 4.97 -24.59 16.13
C SER A 117 5.86 -23.38 15.80
N PRO A 118 7.06 -23.28 16.43
CA PRO A 118 8.03 -22.24 16.12
C PRO A 118 8.53 -22.28 14.67
N SER A 119 8.65 -23.48 14.09
CA SER A 119 9.11 -23.66 12.71
C SER A 119 8.15 -23.04 11.69
N LEU A 120 6.84 -23.06 11.96
CA LEU A 120 5.85 -22.40 11.11
C LEU A 120 6.07 -20.88 11.08
N GLY A 121 6.39 -20.27 12.22
CA GLY A 121 6.73 -18.85 12.30
C GLY A 121 7.98 -18.52 11.48
N TYR A 122 9.04 -19.31 11.62
CA TYR A 122 10.30 -19.13 10.89
C TYR A 122 10.18 -19.36 9.38
N LEU A 123 9.23 -20.19 8.95
CA LEU A 123 8.92 -20.38 7.53
C LEU A 123 8.06 -19.24 6.98
N LEU A 124 7.03 -18.83 7.71
CA LEU A 124 6.11 -17.79 7.29
C LEU A 124 6.80 -16.43 7.15
N PHE A 125 7.71 -16.08 8.08
CA PHE A 125 8.39 -14.80 8.06
C PHE A 125 9.11 -14.48 6.73
N PRO A 126 10.05 -15.31 6.23
CA PRO A 126 10.72 -15.05 4.96
C PRO A 126 9.75 -15.08 3.78
N ILE A 127 8.73 -15.94 3.79
CA ILE A 127 7.71 -15.97 2.73
C ILE A 127 6.96 -14.63 2.66
N LEU A 128 6.49 -14.11 3.80
CA LEU A 128 5.80 -12.83 3.86
C LEU A 128 6.71 -11.68 3.41
N VAL A 129 7.96 -11.64 3.88
CA VAL A 129 8.94 -10.62 3.46
C VAL A 129 9.20 -10.68 1.96
N LEU A 130 9.42 -11.87 1.41
CA LEU A 130 9.67 -12.07 -0.02
C LEU A 130 8.47 -11.69 -0.88
N LEU A 131 7.24 -11.86 -0.40
CA LEU A 131 6.02 -11.42 -1.09
C LEU A 131 5.83 -9.89 -1.04
N VAL A 132 6.29 -9.24 0.03
CA VAL A 132 6.21 -7.78 0.17
C VAL A 132 7.15 -7.07 -0.81
N ILE A 133 8.33 -7.62 -1.10
CA ILE A 133 9.31 -7.01 -2.03
C ILE A 133 8.70 -6.70 -3.42
N PRO A 134 8.19 -7.69 -4.19
CA PRO A 134 7.62 -7.41 -5.51
C PRO A 134 6.41 -6.49 -5.42
N TYR A 135 5.62 -6.58 -4.35
CA TYR A 135 4.50 -5.69 -4.12
C TYR A 135 4.93 -4.22 -3.96
N LEU A 136 5.98 -3.96 -3.18
CA LEU A 136 6.56 -2.62 -3.06
C LEU A 136 7.16 -2.13 -4.38
N LEU A 137 7.83 -3.01 -5.14
CA LEU A 137 8.39 -2.68 -6.45
C LEU A 137 7.30 -2.22 -7.43
N VAL A 138 6.13 -2.87 -7.44
CA VAL A 138 4.99 -2.41 -8.27
C VAL A 138 4.56 -0.99 -7.90
N GLY A 139 4.55 -0.66 -6.61
CA GLY A 139 4.27 0.70 -6.14
C GLY A 139 5.28 1.73 -6.64
N VAL A 140 6.57 1.41 -6.56
CA VAL A 140 7.66 2.28 -7.05
C VAL A 140 7.59 2.47 -8.57
N ILE A 141 7.34 1.39 -9.32
CA ILE A 141 7.19 1.43 -10.78
C ILE A 141 5.99 2.31 -11.17
N ALA A 142 4.85 2.15 -10.48
CA ALA A 142 3.66 2.95 -10.72
C ALA A 142 3.93 4.45 -10.48
N ALA A 143 4.62 4.80 -9.39
CA ALA A 143 5.03 6.17 -9.12
C ALA A 143 5.97 6.72 -10.20
N GLY A 144 6.96 5.93 -10.64
CA GLY A 144 7.88 6.31 -11.72
C GLY A 144 7.16 6.58 -13.04
N LYS A 145 6.21 5.70 -13.42
CA LYS A 145 5.37 5.86 -14.62
C LYS A 145 4.48 7.11 -14.58
N PHE A 146 4.16 7.62 -13.40
CA PHE A 146 3.44 8.89 -13.25
C PHE A 146 4.37 10.11 -13.28
N ILE A 147 5.48 10.06 -12.54
CA ILE A 147 6.41 11.20 -12.41
C ILE A 147 7.13 11.49 -13.72
N GLN A 148 7.67 10.46 -14.40
CA GLN A 148 8.45 10.62 -15.64
C GLN A 148 7.77 11.47 -16.72
N PRO A 149 6.54 11.14 -17.19
CA PRO A 149 5.88 11.95 -18.22
C PRO A 149 5.43 13.32 -17.68
N THR A 150 5.16 13.43 -16.38
CA THR A 150 4.68 14.68 -15.77
C THR A 150 5.80 15.72 -15.58
N THR A 151 7.05 15.26 -15.46
CA THR A 151 8.24 16.12 -15.31
C THR A 151 9.15 16.13 -16.54
N ALA A 152 8.75 15.44 -17.61
CA ALA A 152 9.45 15.43 -18.89
C ALA A 152 9.76 16.87 -19.37
N GLY A 153 11.00 17.11 -19.81
CA GLY A 153 11.46 18.41 -20.32
C GLY A 153 11.67 19.50 -19.25
N LEU A 154 11.42 19.25 -17.97
CA LEU A 154 11.65 20.26 -16.91
C LEU A 154 13.13 20.42 -16.51
N PHE A 155 13.91 19.36 -16.64
CA PHE A 155 15.33 19.32 -16.27
C PHE A 155 16.20 18.79 -17.41
N PRO A 156 16.20 19.44 -18.59
CA PRO A 156 16.87 18.93 -19.79
C PRO A 156 18.39 18.72 -19.60
N ASN A 157 19.02 19.49 -18.71
CA ASN A 157 20.44 19.38 -18.40
C ASN A 157 20.79 18.21 -17.46
N ALA A 158 19.83 17.74 -16.64
CA ALA A 158 20.04 16.65 -15.68
C ALA A 158 19.44 15.32 -16.16
N PHE A 159 18.37 15.39 -16.95
CA PHE A 159 17.65 14.24 -17.50
C PHE A 159 17.33 14.51 -18.97
N PRO A 160 18.30 14.30 -19.88
CA PRO A 160 18.06 14.45 -21.32
C PRO A 160 17.03 13.41 -21.76
N MET A 161 15.95 13.88 -22.39
CA MET A 161 14.94 13.01 -22.97
C MET A 161 15.55 12.27 -24.17
N PRO A 162 15.35 10.95 -24.32
CA PRO A 162 15.67 10.27 -25.57
C PRO A 162 14.91 10.97 -26.71
N PRO A 163 15.53 11.17 -27.88
CA PRO A 163 14.84 11.76 -29.02
C PRO A 163 13.61 10.92 -29.35
N LEU A 164 12.45 11.56 -29.47
CA LEU A 164 11.25 10.87 -29.92
C LEU A 164 11.48 10.32 -31.34
N PRO A 165 10.83 9.23 -31.75
CA PRO A 165 11.00 8.63 -33.08
C PRO A 165 10.75 9.58 -34.27
N ASN A 166 10.10 10.72 -34.01
CA ASN A 166 9.78 11.80 -34.94
C ASN A 166 10.70 13.04 -34.81
N GLY A 167 11.79 12.96 -34.04
CA GLY A 167 12.82 14.00 -33.97
C GLY A 167 12.43 15.29 -33.24
N ASN A 168 11.25 15.35 -32.62
CA ASN A 168 10.86 16.49 -31.80
C ASN A 168 11.36 16.33 -30.35
N PRO A 169 11.82 17.43 -29.72
CA PRO A 169 12.27 17.44 -28.32
C PRO A 169 11.14 17.16 -27.32
#